data_AF-A0AA38I7N6-F1
#
_entry.id   AF-A0AA38I7N6-F1
#
_cell.length_a   1.000
_cell.length_b   1.000
_cell.length_c   1.000
_cell.angle_alpha   90.00
_cell.angle_beta   90.00
_cell.angle_gamma   90.00
#
_symmetry.space_group_name_H-M   'P 1'
#
loop_
_entity.id
_entity.type
_entity.pdbx_description
1 polymer ?
#
loop_
_entity_poly.entity_id
_entity_poly.type
_entity_poly.pdbx_seq_one_letter_code
_entity_poly.pdbx_strand_id
1 'polypeptide(L)'
;MYDVPSQKTPGELVPPRTVLEVSCNKNHKLDTYEIVTCVRGEWRPEIGKCLRTCPTINSTSIMTVTCTLNEQTLKSCAHPFDGTVARFQCARYFENQGQEKDPFRLCSNGKWVGSLPNCVPQVAAGLYLRMHQTLS
;
A
#
# COMPACT_ATOMS: atom_id res chain seq x y z
N MET A 1 15.32 -24.41 -28.50
CA MET A 1 13.95 -24.72 -28.08
C MET A 1 13.77 -24.03 -26.74
N TYR A 2 13.08 -22.89 -26.70
CA TYR A 2 12.87 -22.17 -25.45
C TYR A 2 11.75 -22.91 -24.70
N ASP A 3 12.07 -23.49 -23.54
CA ASP A 3 11.07 -24.08 -22.64
C ASP A 3 10.05 -23.00 -22.28
N VAL A 4 8.80 -23.19 -22.69
CA VAL A 4 7.69 -22.36 -22.21
C VAL A 4 7.48 -22.72 -20.75
N PRO A 5 7.54 -21.75 -19.80
CA PRO A 5 7.27 -22.05 -18.41
C PRO A 5 5.87 -22.63 -18.25
N SER A 6 5.76 -23.90 -17.86
CA SER A 6 4.48 -24.52 -17.57
C SER A 6 3.92 -23.95 -16.28
N GLN A 7 2.74 -23.33 -16.33
CA GLN A 7 2.05 -22.85 -15.13
C GLN A 7 1.70 -24.04 -14.23
N LYS A 8 1.99 -23.93 -12.94
CA LYS A 8 1.69 -24.94 -11.91
C LYS A 8 0.64 -24.39 -10.93
N THR A 9 -0.18 -25.28 -10.39
CA THR A 9 -1.20 -24.93 -9.38
C THR A 9 -0.90 -25.57 -8.02
N PRO A 10 -1.34 -24.98 -6.89
CA PRO A 10 -1.14 -25.58 -5.58
C PRO A 10 -1.66 -27.02 -5.51
N GLY A 11 -0.82 -27.93 -5.03
CA GLY A 11 -1.12 -29.37 -4.93
C GLY A 11 -0.57 -30.22 -6.07
N GLU A 12 -0.05 -29.62 -7.14
CA GLU A 12 0.59 -30.35 -8.23
C GLU A 12 1.99 -30.85 -7.85
N LEU A 13 2.33 -32.07 -8.28
CA LEU A 13 3.67 -32.63 -8.10
C LEU A 13 4.63 -32.05 -9.14
N VAL A 14 5.84 -31.72 -8.69
CA VAL A 14 6.94 -31.25 -9.54
C VAL A 14 8.19 -32.09 -9.33
N PRO A 15 9.07 -32.23 -10.34
CA PRO A 15 10.37 -32.87 -10.15
C PRO A 15 11.24 -32.18 -9.09
N PRO A 16 12.17 -32.90 -8.46
CA PRO A 16 13.20 -32.26 -7.64
C PRO A 16 13.99 -31.22 -8.44
N ARG A 17 14.42 -30.14 -7.77
CA ARG A 17 15.14 -28.99 -8.34
C ARG A 17 14.31 -28.08 -9.24
N THR A 18 12.99 -28.27 -9.34
CA THR A 18 12.11 -27.28 -9.98
C THR A 18 12.20 -25.94 -9.27
N VAL A 19 12.30 -24.86 -10.06
CA VAL A 19 12.24 -23.47 -9.61
C VAL A 19 10.88 -22.91 -10.02
N LEU A 20 10.18 -22.27 -9.10
CA LEU A 20 8.92 -21.60 -9.36
C LEU A 20 9.03 -20.10 -9.05
N GLU A 21 8.37 -19.31 -9.88
CA GLU A 21 7.97 -17.94 -9.56
C GLU A 21 6.51 -17.96 -9.10
N VAL A 22 6.30 -17.74 -7.81
CA VAL A 22 5.02 -17.80 -7.13
C VAL A 22 4.32 -16.46 -7.30
N SER A 23 3.08 -16.51 -7.80
CA SER A 23 2.21 -15.35 -7.91
C SER A 23 0.91 -15.57 -7.14
N CYS A 24 0.32 -14.47 -6.70
CA CYS A 24 -0.96 -14.48 -6.00
C CYS A 24 -2.09 -14.03 -6.91
N ASN A 25 -3.31 -14.44 -6.55
CA ASN A 25 -4.51 -13.91 -7.18
C ASN A 25 -4.62 -12.38 -7.02
N LYS A 26 -5.45 -11.76 -7.85
CA LYS A 26 -5.71 -10.31 -7.80
C LYS A 26 -6.01 -9.83 -6.37
N ASN A 27 -5.49 -8.65 -6.02
CA ASN A 27 -5.62 -8.03 -4.69
C ASN A 27 -4.97 -8.82 -3.54
N HIS A 28 -4.02 -9.71 -3.85
CA HIS A 28 -3.18 -10.37 -2.88
C HIS A 28 -1.71 -10.25 -3.30
N LYS A 29 -0.81 -10.27 -2.32
CA LYS A 29 0.64 -10.30 -2.54
C LYS A 29 1.25 -11.34 -1.63
N LEU A 30 2.37 -11.91 -2.07
CA LEU A 30 3.14 -12.82 -1.24
C LEU A 30 3.81 -12.02 -0.11
N ASP A 31 3.76 -12.54 1.10
CA ASP A 31 4.44 -11.96 2.27
C ASP A 31 5.95 -12.26 2.30
N THR A 32 6.39 -13.28 1.54
CA THR A 32 7.79 -13.70 1.43
C THR A 32 8.30 -13.65 -0.02
N TYR A 33 9.20 -14.57 -0.38
CA TYR A 33 9.95 -14.60 -1.64
C TYR A 33 9.12 -15.19 -2.78
N GLU A 34 9.11 -14.50 -3.92
CA GLU A 34 8.42 -14.97 -5.12
C GLU A 34 9.13 -16.16 -5.77
N ILE A 35 10.46 -16.30 -5.61
CA ILE A 35 11.23 -17.40 -6.20
C ILE A 35 11.50 -18.49 -5.16
N VAL A 36 11.07 -19.71 -5.45
CA VAL A 36 11.29 -20.90 -4.60
C VAL A 36 11.85 -22.06 -5.39
N THR A 37 12.65 -22.90 -4.74
CA THR A 37 13.24 -24.10 -5.35
C THR A 37 12.87 -25.35 -4.55
N CYS A 38 12.49 -26.43 -5.23
CA CYS A 38 12.25 -27.72 -4.59
C CYS A 38 13.60 -28.41 -4.32
N VAL A 39 14.01 -28.45 -3.05
CA VAL A 39 15.26 -29.07 -2.59
C VAL A 39 14.90 -30.24 -1.67
N ARG A 40 15.27 -31.46 -2.08
CA ARG A 40 15.03 -32.69 -1.31
C ARG A 40 13.57 -32.89 -0.89
N GLY A 41 12.63 -32.52 -1.77
CA GLY A 41 11.18 -32.66 -1.54
C GLY A 41 10.54 -31.50 -0.79
N GLU A 42 11.29 -30.44 -0.47
CA GLU A 42 10.79 -29.28 0.27
C GLU A 42 11.05 -27.98 -0.50
N TRP A 43 10.14 -27.02 -0.40
CA TRP A 43 10.34 -25.69 -0.96
C TRP A 43 11.31 -24.88 -0.13
N ARG A 44 12.34 -24.32 -0.78
CA ARG A 44 13.37 -23.48 -0.17
C ARG A 44 13.55 -22.20 -1.01
N PRO A 45 13.31 -21.00 -0.44
CA PRO A 45 12.65 -20.76 0.86
C PRO A 45 11.21 -21.31 0.90
N GLU A 46 10.62 -21.37 2.09
CA GLU A 46 9.22 -21.80 2.25
C GLU A 46 8.30 -20.86 1.46
N ILE A 47 7.29 -21.42 0.79
CA ILE A 47 6.30 -20.65 0.06
C ILE A 47 5.48 -19.83 1.07
N GLY A 48 5.50 -18.50 0.89
CA GLY A 48 4.73 -17.58 1.72
C GLY A 48 3.22 -17.69 1.54
N LYS A 49 2.49 -16.87 2.28
CA LYS A 49 1.04 -16.73 2.17
C LYS A 49 0.70 -15.59 1.24
N CYS A 50 -0.31 -15.83 0.40
CA CYS A 50 -0.96 -14.75 -0.33
C CYS A 50 -1.84 -13.94 0.61
N LEU A 51 -1.35 -12.79 1.07
CA LEU A 51 -2.07 -11.90 1.95
C LEU A 51 -2.81 -10.84 1.15
N ARG A 52 -4.01 -10.48 1.63
CA ARG A 52 -4.86 -9.47 0.99
C ARG A 52 -4.19 -8.10 1.01
N THR A 53 -4.45 -7.30 -0.03
CA THR A 53 -3.95 -5.94 -0.16
C THR A 53 -5.06 -4.93 -0.41
N CYS A 54 -4.77 -3.66 -0.10
CA CYS A 54 -5.63 -2.53 -0.45
C CYS A 54 -5.24 -1.89 -1.78
N PRO A 55 -6.14 -1.07 -2.38
CA PRO A 55 -5.81 -0.27 -3.55
C PRO A 55 -4.61 0.65 -3.31
N THR A 56 -3.82 0.84 -4.35
CA THR A 56 -2.68 1.77 -4.33
C THR A 56 -3.15 3.20 -4.07
N ILE A 57 -2.45 3.91 -3.20
CA ILE A 57 -2.58 5.36 -3.02
C ILE A 57 -1.23 5.99 -3.32
N ASN A 58 -1.22 7.05 -4.12
CA ASN A 58 0.01 7.75 -4.46
C ASN A 58 -0.03 9.18 -3.92
N SER A 59 1.13 9.69 -3.52
CA SER A 59 1.32 11.12 -3.30
C SER A 59 1.10 11.86 -4.63
N THR A 60 0.59 13.08 -4.53
CA THR A 60 0.37 14.00 -5.64
C THR A 60 1.05 15.35 -5.32
N SER A 61 0.97 16.32 -6.23
CA SER A 61 1.46 17.67 -5.98
C SER A 61 0.71 18.40 -4.84
N ILE A 62 -0.50 17.96 -4.50
CA ILE A 62 -1.38 18.62 -3.53
C ILE A 62 -1.56 17.84 -2.22
N MET A 63 -1.04 16.61 -2.16
CA MET A 63 -1.24 15.71 -1.02
C MET A 63 -0.10 14.70 -0.94
N THR A 64 0.50 14.56 0.23
CA THR A 64 1.43 13.49 0.54
C THR A 64 0.73 12.37 1.32
N VAL A 65 1.12 11.13 1.03
CA VAL A 65 0.67 9.95 1.77
C VAL A 65 1.88 9.16 2.25
N THR A 66 1.85 8.75 3.50
CA THR A 66 2.84 7.86 4.11
C THR A 66 2.12 6.64 4.65
N CYS A 67 2.56 5.44 4.26
CA CYS A 67 1.99 4.19 4.76
C CYS A 67 2.89 3.56 5.81
N THR A 68 2.30 3.05 6.88
CA THR A 68 2.99 2.29 7.93
C THR A 68 2.31 0.95 8.14
N LEU A 69 3.09 -0.11 8.35
CA LEU A 69 2.61 -1.42 8.76
C LEU A 69 3.44 -1.87 9.95
N ASN A 70 2.79 -2.22 11.06
CA ASN A 70 3.47 -2.60 12.31
C ASN A 70 4.57 -1.58 12.71
N GLU A 71 4.22 -0.29 12.70
CA GLU A 71 5.10 0.84 13.02
C GLU A 71 6.26 1.10 12.03
N GLN A 72 6.41 0.27 10.99
CA GLN A 72 7.43 0.47 9.97
C GLN A 72 6.88 1.27 8.79
N THR A 73 7.58 2.35 8.43
CA THR A 73 7.26 3.13 7.23
C THR A 73 7.56 2.34 5.98
N LEU A 74 6.54 2.15 5.13
CA LEU A 74 6.67 1.50 3.85
C LEU A 74 7.33 2.44 2.85
N LYS A 75 8.15 1.88 1.95
CA LYS A 75 8.75 2.62 0.82
C LYS A 75 7.70 3.24 -0.11
N SER A 76 6.52 2.60 -0.19
CA SER A 76 5.45 2.95 -1.10
C SER A 76 4.12 2.47 -0.54
N CYS A 77 3.05 3.20 -0.86
CA CYS A 77 1.66 2.84 -0.61
C CYS A 77 1.04 2.04 -1.79
N ALA A 78 1.86 1.38 -2.61
CA ALA A 78 1.41 0.56 -3.73
C ALA A 78 1.03 -0.85 -3.29
N HIS A 79 -0.25 -1.18 -3.43
CA HIS A 79 -0.85 -2.45 -3.00
C HIS A 79 -0.38 -2.91 -1.60
N PRO A 80 -0.56 -2.08 -0.56
CA PRO A 80 -0.08 -2.41 0.78
C PRO A 80 -0.92 -3.52 1.39
N PHE A 81 -0.32 -4.28 2.32
CA PHE A 81 -1.03 -5.36 3.02
C PHE A 81 -2.19 -4.84 3.88
N ASP A 82 -3.20 -5.69 4.06
CA ASP A 82 -4.24 -5.50 5.08
C ASP A 82 -3.62 -5.20 6.46
N GLY A 83 -4.21 -4.26 7.21
CA GLY A 83 -3.66 -3.72 8.45
C GLY A 83 -2.73 -2.51 8.28
N THR A 84 -2.35 -2.14 7.05
CA THR A 84 -1.55 -0.92 6.80
C THR A 84 -2.34 0.34 7.18
N VAL A 85 -1.69 1.31 7.81
CA VAL A 85 -2.23 2.65 8.09
C VAL A 85 -1.63 3.66 7.13
N ALA A 86 -2.47 4.38 6.39
CA ALA A 86 -2.08 5.51 5.56
C ALA A 86 -2.31 6.82 6.31
N ARG A 87 -1.28 7.65 6.44
CA ARG A 87 -1.35 9.02 6.94
C ARG A 87 -1.31 9.99 5.77
N PHE A 88 -2.28 10.89 5.72
CA PHE A 88 -2.38 11.91 4.70
C PHE A 88 -2.00 13.28 5.21
N GLN A 89 -1.43 14.10 4.34
CA GLN A 89 -1.13 15.50 4.61
C GLN A 89 -1.32 16.30 3.33
N CYS A 90 -2.15 17.36 3.39
CA CYS A 90 -2.26 18.29 2.27
C CYS A 90 -0.94 19.07 2.11
N ALA A 91 -0.59 19.39 0.87
CA ALA A 91 0.57 20.20 0.55
C ALA A 91 0.44 21.61 1.13
N ARG A 92 1.55 22.35 1.12
CA ARG A 92 1.56 23.75 1.56
C ARG A 92 0.55 24.57 0.74
N TYR A 93 -0.22 25.43 1.42
CA TYR A 93 -1.32 26.21 0.85
C TYR A 93 -2.55 25.40 0.43
N PHE A 94 -2.65 24.14 0.84
CA PHE A 94 -3.86 23.34 0.72
C PHE A 94 -4.39 22.97 2.11
N GLU A 95 -5.70 22.73 2.21
CA GLU A 95 -6.36 22.29 3.42
C GLU A 95 -7.36 21.17 3.13
N ASN A 96 -7.56 20.27 4.08
CA ASN A 96 -8.56 19.20 3.96
C ASN A 96 -9.95 19.78 4.23
N GLN A 97 -10.79 19.84 3.20
CA GLN A 97 -12.22 20.18 3.33
C GLN A 97 -13.12 18.93 3.33
N GLY A 98 -12.53 17.74 3.46
CA GLY A 98 -13.28 16.50 3.64
C GLY A 98 -14.05 16.46 4.96
N GLN A 99 -15.06 15.60 5.01
CA GLN A 99 -15.86 15.37 6.22
C GLN A 99 -15.02 14.77 7.36
N GLU A 100 -14.05 13.94 7.01
CA GLU A 100 -13.14 13.30 7.97
C GLU A 100 -11.95 14.21 8.27
N LYS A 101 -11.88 14.67 9.53
CA LYS A 101 -10.75 15.44 10.06
C LYS A 101 -9.54 14.58 10.41
N ASP A 102 -9.76 13.29 10.65
CA ASP A 102 -8.68 12.35 10.92
C ASP A 102 -7.79 12.20 9.67
N PRO A 103 -6.47 12.41 9.75
CA PRO A 103 -5.55 12.19 8.64
C PRO A 103 -5.20 10.71 8.41
N PHE A 104 -5.73 9.75 9.17
CA PHE A 104 -5.36 8.34 9.08
C PHE A 104 -6.45 7.47 8.43
N ARG A 105 -6.07 6.55 7.54
CA ARG A 105 -6.95 5.51 6.98
C ARG A 105 -6.36 4.14 7.22
N LEU A 106 -7.16 3.24 7.79
CA LEU A 106 -6.79 1.85 7.97
C LEU A 106 -7.14 1.06 6.71
N CYS A 107 -6.21 0.28 6.18
CA CYS A 107 -6.49 -0.77 5.23
C CYS A 107 -7.12 -1.94 5.99
N SER A 108 -8.40 -2.20 5.76
CA SER A 108 -9.14 -3.30 6.38
C SER A 108 -10.00 -4.03 5.36
N ASN A 109 -9.89 -5.35 5.33
CA ASN A 109 -10.59 -6.22 4.39
C ASN A 109 -10.39 -5.81 2.92
N GLY A 110 -9.16 -5.44 2.56
CA GLY A 110 -8.78 -5.02 1.21
C GLY A 110 -9.37 -3.68 0.77
N LYS A 111 -9.86 -2.86 1.71
CA LYS A 111 -10.37 -1.51 1.44
C LYS A 111 -9.82 -0.51 2.46
N TRP A 112 -9.68 0.73 2.04
CA TRP A 112 -9.40 1.83 2.96
C TRP A 112 -10.68 2.19 3.72
N VAL A 113 -10.61 2.19 5.03
CA VAL A 113 -11.71 2.58 5.92
C VAL A 113 -11.78 4.09 5.97
N GLY A 114 -12.95 4.64 5.63
CA GLY A 114 -13.19 6.08 5.57
C GLY A 114 -12.99 6.68 4.17
N SER A 115 -13.32 7.95 4.05
CA SER A 115 -13.23 8.76 2.83
C SER A 115 -11.85 9.39 2.73
N LEU A 116 -11.21 9.35 1.55
CA LEU A 116 -9.90 10.01 1.38
C LEU A 116 -10.03 11.53 1.57
N PRO A 117 -8.98 12.22 2.05
CA PRO A 117 -9.01 13.68 2.22
C PRO A 117 -9.30 14.40 0.91
N ASN A 118 -9.97 15.54 1.02
CA ASN A 118 -10.18 16.45 -0.10
C ASN A 118 -9.31 17.70 0.11
N CYS A 119 -8.08 17.66 -0.40
CA CYS A 119 -7.15 18.79 -0.31
C CYS A 119 -7.50 19.85 -1.37
N VAL A 120 -7.92 21.03 -0.92
CA VAL A 120 -8.25 22.18 -1.78
C VAL A 120 -7.36 23.37 -1.46
N PRO A 121 -7.12 24.31 -2.40
CA PRO A 121 -6.36 25.50 -2.13
C PRO A 121 -6.95 26.29 -0.95
N GLN A 122 -6.10 26.72 -0.04
CA GLN A 122 -6.47 27.64 1.03
C GLN A 122 -6.94 28.95 0.39
N VAL A 123 -8.12 29.41 0.78
CA VAL A 123 -8.62 30.70 0.30
C VAL A 123 -7.77 31.81 0.92
N ALA A 124 -7.17 32.67 0.09
CA ALA A 124 -6.26 33.76 0.51
C ALA A 124 -6.85 34.74 1.55
N ALA A 125 -8.15 34.69 1.82
CA ALA A 125 -8.85 35.53 2.79
C ALA A 125 -8.30 35.39 4.23
N GLY A 126 -7.62 34.30 4.57
CA GLY A 126 -7.01 34.10 5.90
C GLY A 126 -5.70 34.88 6.14
N LEU A 127 -5.02 35.35 5.10
CA LEU A 127 -3.80 36.16 5.24
C LEU A 127 -4.10 37.63 5.56
N TYR A 128 -5.29 38.12 5.22
CA TYR A 128 -5.68 39.50 5.52
C TYR A 128 -6.09 39.68 6.98
N LEU A 129 -6.72 38.68 7.61
CA LEU A 129 -7.20 38.79 8.99
C LEU A 129 -6.11 38.51 10.05
N ARG A 130 -5.05 37.75 9.73
CA ARG A 130 -3.98 37.46 10.70
C ARG A 130 -2.92 38.55 10.83
N MET A 131 -2.82 39.49 9.89
CA MET A 131 -1.91 40.64 10.02
C MET A 131 -2.52 41.81 10.83
N HIS A 132 -3.84 41.82 11.06
CA HIS A 132 -4.53 42.88 11.79
C HIS A 132 -4.88 42.55 13.25
N GLN A 133 -4.55 41.36 13.76
CA GLN A 133 -4.81 40.97 15.15
C GLN A 133 -3.59 41.07 16.09
N THR A 134 -2.47 41.63 15.62
CA THR A 134 -1.28 41.93 16.46
C THR A 134 -1.07 43.43 16.71
N LEU A 135 -2.08 44.26 16.43
CA LEU A 135 -2.11 45.68 16.79
C LEU A 135 -3.40 45.97 17.56
N SER A 136 -3.38 45.68 18.87
CA SER A 136 -4.35 46.18 19.85
C SER A 136 -3.65 46.21 21.22
#